data_AF-A0A1J7JV10-F1
#
_entry.id   AF-A0A1J7JV10-F1
#
_cell.length_a   1.000
_cell.length_b   1.000
_cell.length_c   1.000
_cell.angle_alpha   90.00
_cell.angle_beta   90.00
_cell.angle_gamma   90.00
#
_symmetry.space_group_name_H-M   'P 1'
#
loop_
_entity.id
_entity.type
_entity.pdbx_description
1 polymer ?
#
loop_
_entity_poly.entity_id
_entity_poly.type
_entity_poly.pdbx_seq_one_letter_code
_entity_poly.pdbx_strand_id
1 'polypeptide(L)'
;MATDTPSQPSDPPLPPSTTTTSTTTPSAPASPPLPLPPIALAPGPRASRLQEVFADRLKHTLAKLSYPNIASCYPTIAAKQPSTLKSIQAQMVAILEARAAREFETVMRDRDVVRKLNELEDLVAVAGQRRGEGEMDGRGAPTPPHLLPPEQILAAHLAPHLAGQQSQLNARLQTMQSHNVALFEEIRAQREEAARLLAAVDKVLADVDGANALLDEVVGELATETREVEVEMAGT
;
A
#
# COMPACT_ATOMS: atom_id res chain seq x y z
N MET A 1 -35.25 22.61 35.18
CA MET A 1 -36.62 22.06 35.06
C MET A 1 -36.82 21.72 33.60
N ALA A 2 -37.20 20.46 33.30
CA ALA A 2 -37.25 19.79 31.99
C ALA A 2 -35.84 19.55 31.38
N THR A 3 -35.16 18.40 31.40
CA THR A 3 -35.49 16.97 31.19
C THR A 3 -36.23 16.69 29.90
N ASP A 4 -35.52 16.19 28.88
CA ASP A 4 -35.99 15.02 28.16
C ASP A 4 -34.85 14.26 27.47
N THR A 5 -34.79 12.98 27.82
CA THR A 5 -33.96 11.90 27.28
C THR A 5 -34.93 10.90 26.66
N PRO A 6 -34.65 10.33 25.48
CA PRO A 6 -35.21 9.03 25.12
C PRO A 6 -34.04 8.05 24.90
N SER A 7 -33.80 7.11 25.82
CA SER A 7 -34.51 5.84 25.98
C SER A 7 -34.18 4.85 24.87
N GLN A 8 -33.14 4.09 25.18
CA GLN A 8 -32.69 2.84 24.60
C GLN A 8 -33.75 1.74 24.79
N PRO A 9 -34.05 0.88 23.79
CA PRO A 9 -34.78 -0.35 24.02
C PRO A 9 -33.83 -1.53 24.25
N SER A 10 -34.26 -2.34 25.21
CA SER A 10 -33.69 -3.53 25.84
C SER A 10 -33.72 -4.81 24.98
N ASP A 11 -32.65 -5.60 25.08
CA ASP A 11 -32.57 -7.03 24.73
C ASP A 11 -33.36 -7.92 25.71
N PRO A 12 -33.93 -9.04 25.22
CA PRO A 12 -33.84 -10.32 25.95
C PRO A 12 -33.65 -11.54 24.97
N PRO A 13 -33.60 -12.80 25.45
CA PRO A 13 -32.40 -13.55 25.83
C PRO A 13 -32.08 -14.77 24.92
N LEU A 14 -30.85 -15.29 25.02
CA LEU A 14 -30.35 -16.51 24.33
C LEU A 14 -30.98 -17.83 24.84
N PRO A 15 -31.07 -18.85 23.96
CA PRO A 15 -30.75 -20.25 24.29
C PRO A 15 -29.76 -20.94 23.31
N PRO A 16 -29.25 -22.15 23.61
CA PRO A 16 -27.92 -22.61 23.18
C PRO A 16 -27.85 -23.66 22.04
N SER A 17 -26.70 -23.63 21.36
CA SER A 17 -25.91 -24.71 20.71
C SER A 17 -26.54 -25.74 19.76
N THR A 18 -26.12 -25.73 18.49
CA THR A 18 -25.28 -26.76 17.79
C THR A 18 -25.56 -26.90 16.28
N THR A 19 -24.48 -27.16 15.51
CA THR A 19 -24.44 -27.95 14.25
C THR A 19 -24.48 -27.21 12.88
N THR A 20 -23.26 -26.99 12.35
CA THR A 20 -22.78 -27.36 10.98
C THR A 20 -23.09 -26.50 9.73
N THR A 21 -22.02 -26.33 8.95
CA THR A 21 -21.87 -26.26 7.47
C THR A 21 -21.62 -24.92 6.76
N SER A 22 -20.56 -24.97 5.93
CA SER A 22 -20.26 -24.28 4.66
C SER A 22 -19.80 -22.81 4.63
N THR A 23 -18.50 -22.66 4.39
CA THR A 23 -17.85 -21.95 3.25
C THR A 23 -18.35 -20.55 2.87
N THR A 24 -17.55 -19.52 3.16
CA THR A 24 -16.97 -18.56 2.18
C THR A 24 -16.14 -17.50 2.91
N THR A 25 -14.83 -17.47 2.65
CA THR A 25 -13.88 -16.45 3.10
C THR A 25 -14.06 -15.17 2.29
N PRO A 26 -14.30 -14.00 2.91
CA PRO A 26 -14.27 -12.73 2.21
C PRO A 26 -12.82 -12.25 2.03
N SER A 27 -12.53 -11.85 0.79
CA SER A 27 -11.24 -11.31 0.32
C SER A 27 -10.83 -10.07 1.10
N ALA A 28 -9.62 -10.10 1.66
CA ALA A 28 -9.01 -8.98 2.40
C ALA A 28 -8.54 -7.86 1.44
N PRO A 29 -8.72 -6.57 1.79
CA PRO A 29 -8.28 -5.44 0.97
C PRO A 29 -6.75 -5.32 0.94
N ALA A 30 -6.23 -4.92 -0.22
CA ALA A 30 -4.81 -4.79 -0.53
C ALA A 30 -4.05 -3.91 0.48
N SER A 31 -3.00 -4.48 1.05
CA SER A 31 -2.06 -3.80 1.94
C SER A 31 -1.36 -2.63 1.21
N PRO A 32 -1.09 -1.50 1.90
CA PRO A 32 -0.25 -0.41 1.38
C PRO A 32 1.17 -0.91 1.02
N PRO A 33 1.90 -0.24 0.11
CA PRO A 33 3.21 -0.69 -0.35
C PRO A 33 4.15 -0.86 0.84
N LEU A 34 4.82 -2.01 0.92
CA LEU A 34 5.78 -2.31 1.97
C LEU A 34 6.81 -1.17 2.06
N PRO A 35 7.16 -0.70 3.27
CA PRO A 35 8.29 0.20 3.45
C PRO A 35 9.56 -0.45 2.89
N LEU A 36 10.45 0.37 2.31
CA LEU A 36 11.75 -0.06 1.80
C LEU A 36 12.43 -0.98 2.83
N PRO A 37 13.07 -2.08 2.38
CA PRO A 37 13.76 -2.98 3.30
C PRO A 37 14.72 -2.16 4.17
N PRO A 38 14.72 -2.38 5.50
CA PRO A 38 15.61 -1.65 6.39
C PRO A 38 17.03 -1.87 5.89
N ILE A 39 17.68 -0.80 5.42
CA ILE A 39 19.08 -0.82 5.02
C ILE A 39 19.81 -1.41 6.23
N ALA A 40 20.36 -2.61 6.07
CA ALA A 40 21.03 -3.27 7.16
C ALA A 40 22.11 -2.30 7.67
N LEU A 41 22.09 -2.01 8.98
CA LEU A 41 23.15 -1.26 9.65
C LEU A 41 24.52 -1.98 9.54
N ALA A 42 24.50 -3.20 8.99
CA ALA A 42 25.68 -3.96 8.64
C ALA A 42 26.51 -3.24 7.57
N PRO A 43 27.84 -3.16 7.74
CA PRO A 43 28.73 -2.60 6.73
C PRO A 43 28.64 -3.36 5.41
N GLY A 44 28.28 -2.66 4.32
CA GLY A 44 28.40 -3.20 2.98
C GLY A 44 29.86 -3.29 2.50
N PRO A 45 30.11 -3.83 1.29
CA PRO A 45 31.47 -4.12 0.80
C PRO A 45 32.34 -2.87 0.66
N ARG A 46 31.76 -1.71 0.37
CA ARG A 46 32.50 -0.44 0.29
C ARG A 46 32.74 0.17 1.66
N ALA A 47 31.79 0.02 2.58
CA ALA A 47 31.95 0.47 3.96
C ALA A 47 33.03 -0.34 4.68
N SER A 48 33.06 -1.67 4.49
CA SER A 48 34.11 -2.54 5.06
C SER A 48 35.49 -2.18 4.52
N ARG A 49 35.62 -2.01 3.20
CA ARG A 49 36.88 -1.57 2.57
C ARG A 49 37.36 -0.21 3.11
N LEU A 50 36.45 0.72 3.34
CA LEU A 50 36.81 2.02 3.91
C LEU A 50 37.40 1.87 5.33
N GLN A 51 36.81 1.01 6.16
CA GLN A 51 37.31 0.71 7.50
C GLN A 51 38.66 -0.02 7.46
N GLU A 52 38.82 -1.00 6.57
CA GLU A 52 40.07 -1.73 6.34
C GLU A 52 41.19 -0.78 5.92
N VAL A 53 40.94 0.06 4.90
CA VAL A 53 41.92 1.05 4.43
C VAL A 53 42.30 2.02 5.53
N PHE A 54 41.34 2.48 6.34
CA PHE A 54 41.66 3.35 7.47
C PHE A 54 42.57 2.65 8.49
N ALA A 55 42.24 1.42 8.89
CA ALA A 55 43.03 0.64 9.84
C ALA A 55 44.45 0.38 9.31
N ASP A 56 44.60 0.05 8.03
CA ASP A 56 45.89 -0.22 7.41
C ASP A 56 46.74 1.05 7.30
N ARG A 57 46.13 2.17 6.93
CA ARG A 57 46.82 3.47 6.87
C ARG A 57 47.25 3.93 8.26
N LEU A 58 46.39 3.76 9.26
CA LEU A 58 46.70 4.06 10.66
C LEU A 58 47.92 3.25 11.11
N LYS A 59 47.91 1.92 10.93
CA LYS A 59 49.06 1.05 11.25
C LYS A 59 50.34 1.49 10.53
N HIS A 60 50.26 1.82 9.24
CA HIS A 60 51.41 2.29 8.48
C HIS A 60 51.98 3.62 9.01
N THR A 61 51.11 4.56 9.44
CA THR A 61 51.56 5.80 10.07
C THR A 61 52.22 5.56 11.42
N LEU A 62 51.66 4.68 12.25
CA LEU A 62 52.25 4.32 13.55
C LEU A 62 53.58 3.58 13.39
N ALA A 63 53.74 2.76 12.35
CA ALA A 63 54.99 2.07 12.05
C ALA A 63 56.15 3.05 11.76
N LYS A 64 55.87 4.27 11.30
CA LYS A 64 56.89 5.33 11.12
C LYS A 64 57.34 5.94 12.45
N LEU A 65 56.52 5.87 13.50
CA LEU A 65 56.85 6.28 14.87
C LEU A 65 57.62 5.17 15.63
N SER A 66 58.49 4.46 14.92
CA SER A 66 59.29 3.39 15.49
C SER A 66 60.37 3.96 16.42
N TYR A 67 60.77 3.17 17.41
CA TYR A 67 61.84 3.52 18.33
C TYR A 67 63.12 4.06 17.67
N PRO A 68 63.70 3.45 16.60
CA PRO A 68 64.92 3.97 15.99
C PRO A 68 64.75 5.38 15.39
N ASN A 69 63.58 5.69 14.83
CA ASN A 69 63.29 7.02 14.29
C ASN A 69 63.15 8.08 15.39
N ILE A 70 62.63 7.71 16.55
CA ILE A 70 62.56 8.62 17.71
C ILE A 70 63.93 8.77 18.38
N ALA A 71 64.69 7.67 18.49
CA ALA A 71 66.01 7.68 19.09
C ALA A 71 67.03 8.53 18.30
N SER A 72 66.92 8.58 16.96
CA SER A 72 67.78 9.43 16.13
C SER A 72 67.50 10.93 16.34
N CYS A 73 66.25 11.32 16.61
CA CYS A 73 65.89 12.70 16.94
C CYS A 73 66.27 13.10 18.38
N TYR A 74 66.37 12.13 19.31
CA TYR A 74 66.68 12.38 20.72
C TYR A 74 67.90 11.57 21.21
N PRO A 75 69.10 11.78 20.64
CA PRO A 75 70.27 10.94 20.90
C PRO A 75 70.74 11.01 22.37
N THR A 76 70.65 12.18 23.01
CA THR A 76 71.08 12.37 24.41
C THR A 76 70.21 11.58 25.39
N ILE A 77 68.90 11.53 25.17
CA ILE A 77 67.96 10.81 26.04
C ILE A 77 68.03 9.31 25.74
N ALA A 78 68.18 8.93 24.46
CA ALA A 78 68.37 7.54 24.06
C ALA A 78 69.62 6.90 24.72
N ALA A 79 70.69 7.67 24.89
CA ALA A 79 71.91 7.20 25.57
C ALA A 79 71.77 7.14 27.10
N LYS A 80 71.13 8.14 27.72
CA LYS A 80 71.06 8.26 29.18
C LYS A 80 69.92 7.46 29.82
N GLN A 81 68.75 7.42 29.17
CA GLN A 81 67.52 6.80 29.70
C GLN A 81 66.68 6.19 28.56
N PRO A 82 67.12 5.05 27.99
CA PRO A 82 66.41 4.39 26.89
C PRO A 82 65.04 3.83 27.31
N SER A 83 64.86 3.46 28.59
CA SER A 83 63.59 2.95 29.11
C SER A 83 62.48 4.00 29.10
N THR A 84 62.79 5.22 29.56
CA THR A 84 61.86 6.35 29.56
C THR A 84 61.44 6.71 28.13
N LEU A 85 62.39 6.74 27.19
CA LEU A 85 62.08 7.05 25.79
C LEU A 85 61.16 5.98 25.16
N LYS A 86 61.38 4.69 25.44
CA LYS A 86 60.50 3.59 25.01
C LYS A 86 59.10 3.72 25.60
N SER A 87 58.99 4.08 26.88
CA SER A 87 57.70 4.29 27.53
C SER A 87 56.91 5.45 26.90
N ILE A 88 57.57 6.57 26.63
CA ILE A 88 56.95 7.73 25.94
C ILE A 88 56.51 7.35 24.53
N GLN A 89 57.36 6.65 23.77
CA GLN A 89 57.03 6.20 22.42
C GLN A 89 55.81 5.28 22.41
N ALA A 90 55.77 4.28 23.31
CA ALA A 90 54.64 3.38 23.46
C ALA A 90 53.36 4.12 23.87
N GLN A 91 53.44 5.05 24.82
CA GLN A 91 52.30 5.85 25.25
C GLN A 91 51.77 6.77 24.13
N MET A 92 52.67 7.40 23.38
CA MET A 92 52.30 8.27 22.26
C MET A 92 51.59 7.49 21.16
N VAL A 93 52.10 6.30 20.79
CA VAL A 93 51.48 5.41 19.81
C VAL A 93 50.10 4.95 20.29
N ALA A 94 49.98 4.52 21.55
CA ALA A 94 48.71 4.06 22.12
C ALA A 94 47.64 5.17 22.18
N ILE A 95 48.01 6.38 22.60
CA ILE A 95 47.08 7.52 22.66
C ILE A 95 46.64 7.91 21.25
N LEU A 96 47.58 7.98 20.30
CA LEU A 96 47.28 8.36 18.92
C LEU A 96 46.36 7.33 18.26
N GLU A 97 46.64 6.04 18.41
CA GLU A 97 45.79 4.95 17.92
C GLU A 97 44.38 5.04 18.50
N ALA A 98 44.27 5.10 19.83
CA ALA A 98 42.98 5.09 20.51
C ALA A 98 42.16 6.35 20.22
N ARG A 99 42.81 7.51 20.04
CA ARG A 99 42.13 8.75 19.67
C ARG A 99 41.71 8.73 18.21
N ALA A 100 42.59 8.34 17.29
CA ALA A 100 42.27 8.27 15.87
C ALA A 100 41.11 7.30 15.59
N ALA A 101 41.11 6.13 16.22
CA ALA A 101 40.01 5.18 16.11
C ALA A 101 38.68 5.77 16.64
N ARG A 102 38.69 6.43 17.79
CA ARG A 102 37.50 7.07 18.37
C ARG A 102 36.94 8.21 17.51
N GLU A 103 37.80 9.09 17.00
CA GLU A 103 37.38 10.18 16.13
C GLU A 103 36.81 9.64 14.81
N PHE A 104 37.44 8.62 14.23
CA PHE A 104 36.95 7.98 13.00
C PHE A 104 35.56 7.38 13.19
N GLU A 105 35.36 6.64 14.28
CA GLU A 105 34.06 6.09 14.67
C GLU A 105 33.00 7.19 14.89
N THR A 106 33.39 8.32 15.48
CA THR A 106 32.49 9.47 15.67
C THR A 106 32.09 10.07 14.32
N VAL A 107 33.05 10.32 13.43
CA VAL A 107 32.78 10.81 12.08
C VAL A 107 31.91 9.85 11.27
N MET A 108 32.12 8.54 11.40
CA MET A 108 31.30 7.53 10.72
C MET A 108 29.84 7.58 11.17
N ARG A 109 29.59 7.78 12.47
CA ARG A 109 28.23 7.94 13.02
C ARG A 109 27.62 9.28 12.64
N ASP A 110 28.32 10.39 12.86
CA ASP A 110 27.79 11.75 12.62
C ASP A 110 27.38 11.98 11.16
N ARG A 111 28.07 11.31 10.22
CA ARG A 111 27.80 11.47 8.79
C ARG A 111 26.94 10.36 8.20
N ASP A 112 26.49 9.39 9.00
CA ASP A 112 25.78 8.19 8.56
C ASP A 112 26.48 7.50 7.36
N VAL A 113 27.80 7.36 7.43
CA VAL A 113 28.61 6.94 6.26
C VAL A 113 28.21 5.55 5.80
N VAL A 114 28.00 4.62 6.73
CA VAL A 114 27.63 3.23 6.41
C VAL A 114 26.32 3.18 5.62
N ARG A 115 25.30 3.90 6.07
CA ARG A 115 24.00 3.96 5.37
C ARG A 115 24.17 4.50 3.95
N LYS A 116 24.85 5.63 3.80
CA LYS A 116 25.05 6.27 2.47
C LYS A 116 25.88 5.42 1.52
N LEU A 117 26.88 4.70 2.02
CA LEU A 117 27.68 3.79 1.18
C LEU A 117 26.88 2.56 0.78
N ASN A 118 26.01 2.05 1.64
CA ASN A 118 25.10 0.95 1.30
C ASN A 118 24.06 1.40 0.25
N GLU A 119 23.43 2.57 0.44
CA GLU A 119 22.53 3.19 -0.55
C GLU A 119 23.23 3.36 -1.91
N LEU A 120 24.51 3.74 -1.90
CA LEU A 120 25.29 3.88 -3.13
C LEU A 120 25.55 2.53 -3.82
N GLU A 121 25.81 1.46 -3.07
CA GLU A 121 25.93 0.11 -3.65
C GLU A 121 24.61 -0.35 -4.27
N ASP A 122 23.48 -0.08 -3.62
CA ASP A 122 22.15 -0.40 -4.14
C ASP A 122 21.89 0.36 -5.46
N LEU A 123 22.22 1.66 -5.50
CA LEU A 123 22.09 2.48 -6.71
C LEU A 123 23.01 1.98 -7.85
N VAL A 124 24.23 1.56 -7.53
CA VAL A 124 25.17 0.99 -8.51
C VAL A 124 24.64 -0.34 -9.05
N ALA A 125 24.07 -1.19 -8.19
CA ALA A 125 23.48 -2.46 -8.60
C ALA A 125 22.29 -2.24 -9.56
N VAL A 126 21.37 -1.33 -9.21
CA VAL A 126 20.23 -0.97 -10.08
C VAL A 126 20.71 -0.37 -11.40
N ALA A 127 21.72 0.51 -11.36
CA ALA A 127 22.28 1.08 -12.58
C ALA A 127 22.99 0.03 -13.45
N GLY A 128 23.66 -0.95 -12.83
CA GLY A 128 24.28 -2.09 -13.52
C GLY A 128 23.24 -2.96 -14.22
N GLN A 129 22.14 -3.29 -13.55
CA GLN A 129 21.01 -4.02 -14.13
C GLN A 129 20.43 -3.28 -15.34
N ARG A 130 20.13 -1.98 -15.19
CA ARG A 130 19.61 -1.15 -16.28
C ARG A 130 20.57 -1.00 -17.46
N ARG A 131 21.89 -1.03 -17.23
CA ARG A 131 22.87 -1.04 -18.32
C ARG A 131 22.87 -2.38 -19.05
N GLY A 132 22.84 -3.49 -18.33
CA GLY A 132 22.74 -4.83 -18.93
C GLY A 132 21.46 -5.01 -19.77
N GLU A 133 20.35 -4.42 -19.32
CA GLU A 133 19.07 -4.42 -20.05
C GLU A 133 19.04 -3.37 -21.18
N GLY A 134 19.58 -2.17 -20.95
CA GLY A 134 19.52 -1.02 -21.84
C GLY A 134 20.56 -0.99 -22.96
N GLU A 135 21.62 -1.79 -22.87
CA GLU A 135 22.56 -2.02 -23.99
C GLU A 135 21.85 -2.66 -25.20
N MET A 136 20.68 -3.29 -24.99
CA MET A 136 19.81 -3.80 -26.06
C MET A 136 18.94 -2.72 -26.73
N ASP A 137 18.69 -1.57 -26.09
CA ASP A 137 17.68 -0.59 -26.53
C ASP A 137 18.29 0.65 -27.24
N GLY A 138 19.60 0.66 -27.48
CA GLY A 138 20.30 1.66 -28.32
C GLY A 138 20.21 3.12 -27.86
N ARG A 139 19.63 3.39 -26.68
CA ARG A 139 19.53 4.74 -26.12
C ARG A 139 20.91 5.18 -25.65
N GLY A 140 21.37 6.31 -26.18
CA GLY A 140 22.68 6.90 -25.86
C GLY A 140 22.87 7.16 -24.36
N ALA A 141 24.12 7.50 -24.00
CA ALA A 141 24.51 7.72 -22.60
C ALA A 141 23.57 8.72 -21.91
N PRO A 142 23.13 8.45 -20.66
CA PRO A 142 22.22 9.31 -19.94
C PRO A 142 22.84 10.70 -19.74
N THR A 143 22.06 11.75 -20.01
CA THR A 143 22.45 13.14 -19.75
C THR A 143 22.58 13.37 -18.24
N PRO A 144 23.69 13.95 -17.77
CA PRO A 144 23.89 14.20 -16.35
C PRO A 144 22.96 15.34 -15.86
N PRO A 145 22.52 15.30 -14.59
CA PRO A 145 21.48 16.18 -14.06
C PRO A 145 21.81 17.68 -14.10
N HIS A 146 23.10 18.05 -14.12
CA HIS A 146 23.52 19.46 -14.19
C HIS A 146 23.36 20.08 -15.59
N LEU A 147 23.16 19.26 -16.62
CA LEU A 147 22.87 19.72 -17.98
C LEU A 147 21.36 19.75 -18.27
N LEU A 148 20.53 19.25 -17.34
CA LEU A 148 19.09 19.23 -17.53
C LEU A 148 18.47 20.58 -17.16
N PRO A 149 17.55 21.11 -17.98
CA PRO A 149 16.77 22.28 -17.62
C PRO A 149 15.85 21.97 -16.42
N PRO A 150 15.52 22.98 -15.59
CA PRO A 150 14.73 22.79 -14.38
C PRO A 150 13.33 22.22 -14.66
N GLU A 151 12.72 22.58 -15.79
CA GLU A 151 11.41 22.07 -16.20
C GLU A 151 11.43 20.55 -16.41
N GLN A 152 12.50 20.00 -16.98
CA GLN A 152 12.63 18.56 -17.17
C GLN A 152 12.82 17.83 -15.84
N ILE A 153 13.55 18.42 -14.89
CA ILE A 153 13.71 17.85 -13.55
C ILE A 153 12.36 17.82 -12.82
N LEU A 154 11.61 18.92 -12.88
CA LEU A 154 10.28 19.02 -12.30
C LEU A 154 9.33 17.99 -12.94
N ALA A 155 9.29 17.93 -14.27
CA ALA A 155 8.44 16.99 -15.00
C ALA A 155 8.80 15.53 -14.67
N ALA A 156 10.09 15.19 -14.61
CA ALA A 156 10.55 13.86 -14.24
C ALA A 156 10.14 13.46 -12.81
N HIS A 157 10.15 14.40 -11.87
CA HIS A 157 9.70 14.15 -10.50
C HIS A 157 8.18 14.05 -10.38
N LEU A 158 7.42 14.84 -11.16
CA LEU A 158 5.96 14.80 -11.16
C LEU A 158 5.40 13.58 -11.89
N ALA A 159 6.10 13.08 -12.92
CA ALA A 159 5.68 11.94 -13.73
C ALA A 159 5.24 10.70 -12.92
N PRO A 160 6.01 10.16 -11.95
CA PRO A 160 5.58 8.99 -11.17
C PRO A 160 4.33 9.27 -10.33
N HIS A 161 4.18 10.47 -9.77
CA HIS A 161 3.00 10.83 -9.01
C HIS A 161 1.76 10.93 -9.90
N LEU A 162 1.89 11.59 -11.06
CA LEU A 162 0.80 11.71 -12.03
C LEU A 162 0.40 10.35 -12.60
N ALA A 163 1.36 9.48 -12.92
CA ALA A 163 1.10 8.12 -13.37
C ALA A 163 0.35 7.29 -12.31
N GLY A 164 0.74 7.43 -11.03
CA GLY A 164 0.05 6.80 -9.91
C GLY A 164 -1.39 7.31 -9.72
N GLN A 165 -1.63 8.61 -9.87
CA GLN A 165 -2.98 9.17 -9.80
C GLN A 165 -3.84 8.76 -11.00
N GLN A 166 -3.26 8.76 -12.20
CA GLN A 166 -3.93 8.34 -13.42
C GLN A 166 -4.37 6.87 -13.34
N SER A 167 -3.52 5.98 -12.82
CA SER A 167 -3.90 4.56 -12.65
C SER A 167 -5.02 4.38 -11.63
N GLN A 168 -5.01 5.13 -10.51
CA GLN A 168 -6.10 5.11 -9.53
C GLN A 168 -7.42 5.61 -10.12
N LEU A 169 -7.41 6.71 -10.86
CA LEU A 169 -8.61 7.25 -11.50
C LEU A 169 -9.16 6.32 -12.58
N ASN A 170 -8.29 5.72 -13.39
CA ASN A 170 -8.70 4.72 -14.39
C ASN A 170 -9.34 3.50 -13.74
N ALA A 171 -8.76 2.99 -12.65
CA ALA A 171 -9.34 1.88 -11.91
C ALA A 171 -10.74 2.22 -11.37
N ARG A 172 -10.92 3.40 -10.77
CA ARG A 172 -12.24 3.87 -10.29
C ARG A 172 -13.24 4.03 -11.42
N LEU A 173 -12.81 4.60 -12.54
CA LEU A 173 -13.65 4.78 -13.72
C LEU A 173 -14.12 3.41 -14.24
N GLN A 174 -13.23 2.43 -14.34
CA GLN A 174 -13.57 1.08 -14.76
C GLN A 174 -14.57 0.41 -13.80
N THR A 175 -14.38 0.55 -12.49
CA THR A 175 -15.33 0.05 -11.48
C THR A 175 -16.70 0.73 -11.61
N MET A 176 -16.75 2.05 -11.79
CA MET A 176 -18.02 2.76 -11.96
C MET A 176 -18.72 2.37 -13.26
N GLN A 177 -17.97 2.18 -14.34
CA GLN A 177 -18.53 1.72 -15.61
C GLN A 177 -19.12 0.31 -15.49
N SER A 178 -18.43 -0.63 -14.83
CA SER A 178 -18.98 -1.98 -14.63
C SER A 178 -20.23 -1.97 -13.74
N HIS A 179 -20.25 -1.14 -12.70
CA HIS A 179 -21.44 -0.96 -11.85
C HIS A 179 -22.62 -0.37 -12.62
N ASN A 180 -22.37 0.65 -13.46
CA ASN A 180 -23.41 1.27 -14.27
C ASN A 180 -24.01 0.30 -15.30
N VAL A 181 -23.18 -0.55 -15.91
CA VAL A 181 -23.66 -1.60 -16.83
C VAL A 181 -24.55 -2.60 -16.09
N ALA A 182 -24.13 -3.09 -14.93
CA ALA A 182 -24.92 -4.02 -14.11
C ALA A 182 -26.27 -3.41 -13.69
N LEU A 183 -26.27 -2.17 -13.21
CA LEU A 183 -27.51 -1.46 -12.83
C LEU A 183 -28.43 -1.25 -14.03
N PHE A 184 -27.89 -0.96 -15.21
CA PHE A 184 -28.70 -0.77 -16.40
C PHE A 184 -29.37 -2.07 -16.86
N GLU A 185 -28.64 -3.19 -16.77
CA GLU A 185 -29.20 -4.53 -17.03
C GLU A 185 -30.31 -4.88 -16.03
N GLU A 186 -30.12 -4.58 -14.75
CA GLU A 186 -31.13 -4.79 -13.71
C GLU A 186 -32.40 -3.95 -13.98
N ILE A 187 -32.25 -2.65 -14.26
CA ILE A 187 -33.39 -1.78 -14.59
C ILE A 187 -34.14 -2.29 -15.83
N ARG A 188 -33.41 -2.79 -16.83
CA ARG A 188 -34.03 -3.36 -18.02
C ARG A 188 -34.83 -4.61 -17.69
N ALA A 189 -34.28 -5.52 -16.89
CA ALA A 189 -34.98 -6.72 -16.45
C ALA A 189 -36.25 -6.37 -15.66
N GLN A 190 -36.15 -5.42 -14.72
CA GLN A 190 -37.28 -4.94 -13.93
C GLN A 190 -38.38 -4.31 -14.81
N ARG A 191 -38.01 -3.57 -15.85
CA ARG A 191 -38.97 -2.98 -16.80
C ARG A 191 -39.68 -4.05 -17.64
N GLU A 192 -38.96 -5.07 -18.09
CA GLU A 192 -39.55 -6.19 -18.82
C GLU A 192 -40.48 -7.01 -17.93
N GLU A 193 -40.12 -7.22 -16.66
CA GLU A 193 -40.97 -7.87 -15.66
C GLU A 193 -42.23 -7.06 -15.37
N ALA A 194 -42.10 -5.75 -15.12
CA ALA A 194 -43.25 -4.86 -14.92
C ALA A 194 -44.21 -4.88 -16.11
N ALA A 195 -43.70 -4.85 -17.35
CA ALA A 195 -44.54 -4.95 -18.54
C ALA A 195 -45.31 -6.28 -18.61
N ARG A 196 -44.68 -7.40 -18.22
CA ARG A 196 -45.35 -8.71 -18.15
C ARG A 196 -46.43 -8.75 -17.07
N LEU A 197 -46.14 -8.20 -15.89
CA LEU A 197 -47.10 -8.14 -14.78
C LEU A 197 -48.31 -7.26 -15.14
N LEU A 198 -48.08 -6.10 -15.75
CA LEU A 198 -49.17 -5.24 -16.22
C LEU A 198 -50.03 -5.95 -17.27
N ALA A 199 -49.43 -6.61 -18.26
CA ALA A 199 -50.19 -7.38 -19.26
C ALA A 199 -51.00 -8.53 -18.63
N ALA A 200 -50.49 -9.17 -17.58
CA ALA A 200 -51.22 -10.19 -16.84
C ALA A 200 -52.41 -9.60 -16.07
N VAL A 201 -52.24 -8.43 -15.43
CA VAL A 201 -53.33 -7.72 -14.75
C VAL A 201 -54.39 -7.27 -15.73
N ASP A 202 -54.02 -6.68 -16.88
CA ASP A 202 -54.97 -6.26 -17.92
C ASP A 202 -55.80 -7.45 -18.43
N LYS A 203 -55.17 -8.63 -18.57
CA LYS A 203 -55.89 -9.85 -18.95
C LYS A 203 -56.88 -10.29 -17.86
N VAL A 204 -56.49 -10.27 -16.59
CA VAL A 204 -57.38 -10.63 -15.48
C VAL A 204 -58.54 -9.63 -15.37
N LEU A 205 -58.29 -8.33 -15.59
CA LEU A 205 -59.35 -7.32 -15.64
C LEU A 205 -60.32 -7.60 -16.79
N ALA A 206 -59.83 -7.92 -17.99
CA ALA A 206 -60.67 -8.30 -19.12
C ALA A 206 -61.48 -9.58 -18.84
N ASP A 207 -60.90 -10.57 -18.16
CA ASP A 207 -61.60 -11.79 -17.75
C ASP A 207 -62.71 -11.50 -16.72
N VAL A 208 -62.46 -10.59 -15.76
CA VAL A 208 -63.46 -10.12 -14.77
C VAL A 208 -64.57 -9.31 -15.44
N ASP A 209 -64.22 -8.39 -16.34
CA ASP A 209 -65.20 -7.62 -17.11
C ASP A 209 -66.07 -8.53 -17.99
N GLY A 210 -65.47 -9.55 -18.61
CA GLY A 210 -66.19 -10.60 -19.34
C GLY A 210 -67.11 -11.42 -18.45
N ALA A 211 -66.65 -11.83 -17.26
CA ALA A 211 -67.48 -12.54 -16.28
C ALA A 211 -68.64 -11.68 -15.78
N ASN A 212 -68.41 -10.39 -15.50
CA ASN A 212 -69.45 -9.44 -15.12
C ASN A 212 -70.49 -9.25 -16.23
N ALA A 213 -70.07 -9.17 -17.50
CA ALA A 213 -70.99 -9.07 -18.63
C ALA A 213 -71.90 -10.30 -18.77
N LEU A 214 -71.35 -11.50 -18.56
CA LEU A 214 -72.15 -12.74 -18.54
C LEU A 214 -73.11 -12.80 -17.35
N LEU A 215 -72.68 -12.32 -16.18
CA LEU A 215 -73.56 -12.24 -15.00
C LEU A 215 -74.69 -11.24 -15.21
N ASP A 216 -74.48 -10.13 -15.92
CA ASP A 216 -75.54 -9.14 -16.18
C ASP A 216 -76.70 -9.73 -17.01
N GLU A 217 -76.39 -10.60 -17.98
CA GLU A 217 -77.38 -11.35 -18.77
C GLU A 217 -78.22 -12.28 -17.87
N VAL A 218 -77.54 -13.05 -17.02
CA VAL A 218 -78.19 -14.02 -16.12
C VAL A 218 -78.92 -13.34 -14.96
N VAL A 219 -78.46 -12.18 -14.49
CA VAL A 219 -79.14 -11.36 -13.47
C VAL A 219 -80.47 -10.83 -14.00
N GLY A 220 -80.55 -10.46 -15.28
CA GLY A 220 -81.82 -10.09 -15.92
C GLY A 220 -82.84 -11.24 -15.91
N GLU A 221 -82.40 -12.44 -16.29
CA GLU A 221 -83.24 -13.65 -16.32
C GLU A 221 -83.65 -14.12 -14.90
N LEU A 222 -82.72 -14.14 -13.96
CA LEU A 222 -82.99 -14.44 -12.55
C LEU A 222 -83.90 -13.39 -11.91
N ALA A 223 -83.80 -12.11 -12.27
CA ALA A 223 -84.69 -11.06 -11.78
C ALA A 223 -86.13 -11.23 -12.30
N THR A 224 -86.31 -11.78 -13.51
CA THR A 224 -87.62 -12.15 -14.01
C THR A 224 -88.16 -13.42 -13.36
N GLU A 225 -87.34 -14.46 -13.23
CA GLU A 225 -87.74 -15.73 -12.60
C GLU A 225 -88.07 -15.56 -11.11
N THR A 226 -87.28 -14.76 -10.37
CA THR A 226 -87.59 -14.44 -8.96
C THR A 226 -88.87 -13.63 -8.81
N ARG A 227 -89.18 -12.70 -9.73
CA ARG A 227 -90.46 -11.98 -9.75
C ARG A 227 -91.63 -12.90 -10.08
N GLU A 228 -91.46 -13.84 -10.99
CA GLU A 228 -92.49 -14.84 -11.32
C GLU A 228 -92.76 -15.77 -10.13
N VAL A 229 -91.70 -16.27 -9.47
CA VAL A 229 -91.82 -17.10 -8.26
C VAL A 229 -92.41 -16.31 -7.07
N GLU A 230 -92.07 -15.03 -6.88
CA GLU A 230 -92.71 -14.19 -5.87
C GLU A 230 -94.22 -13.98 -6.14
N VAL A 231 -94.63 -13.84 -7.41
CA VAL A 231 -96.04 -13.73 -7.80
C VAL A 231 -96.78 -15.05 -7.59
N GLU A 232 -96.15 -16.19 -7.87
CA GLU A 232 -96.72 -17.52 -7.60
C GLU A 232 -96.84 -17.82 -6.11
N MET A 233 -95.86 -17.40 -5.30
CA MET A 233 -95.87 -17.56 -3.83
C MET A 233 -96.82 -16.58 -3.11
N ALA A 234 -97.13 -15.42 -3.71
CA ALA A 234 -98.12 -14.47 -3.20
C ALA A 234 -99.57 -14.79 -3.68
N GLY A 235 -99.72 -15.75 -4.60
CA GLY A 235 -100.99 -16.18 -5.19
C GLY A 235 -101.64 -17.39 -4.52
N THR A 236 -101.03 -17.96 -3.47
CA THR A 236 -101.59 -19.00 -2.59
C THR A 236 -102.00 -18.45 -1.24
#